data_AF-A0A4Z1DKD1-F1
#
_entry.id   AF-A0A4Z1DKD1-F1
#
_cell.length_a   1.000
_cell.length_b   1.000
_cell.length_c   1.000
_cell.angle_alpha   90.00
_cell.angle_beta   90.00
_cell.angle_gamma   90.00
#
_symmetry.space_group_name_H-M   'P 1'
#
loop_
_entity.id
_entity.type
_entity.pdbx_description
1 polymer ?
#
loop_
_entity_poly.entity_id
_entity_poly.type
_entity_poly.pdbx_seq_one_letter_code
_entity_poly.pdbx_strand_id
1 'polypeptide(L)' 'MSSDREKCGGPYGEVSECGDPAVFEVRRHNRPSLQVCPLHLGPSLLMGSGVLWPPEISLVGRP' A
#
# COMPACT_ATOMS: atom_id res chain seq x y z
N MET A 1 7.20 -3.18 -19.33
CA MET A 1 6.50 -4.04 -18.36
C MET A 1 6.49 -3.35 -17.00
N SER A 2 5.31 -2.87 -16.56
CA SER A 2 4.90 -2.56 -15.16
C SER A 2 4.06 -1.28 -15.12
N SER A 3 2.74 -1.40 -15.19
CA SER A 3 1.82 -0.30 -14.84
C SER A 3 0.86 -0.69 -13.69
N ASP A 4 0.95 -1.93 -13.19
CA ASP A 4 0.20 -2.36 -11.99
C ASP A 4 0.84 -1.87 -10.67
N ARG A 5 2.08 -1.37 -10.71
CA ARG A 5 2.80 -0.79 -9.56
C ARG A 5 2.41 0.65 -9.22
N GLU A 6 1.45 1.21 -9.94
CA GLU A 6 1.08 2.61 -9.81
C GLU A 6 -0.24 2.79 -9.06
N LYS A 7 -1.03 1.73 -8.86
CA LYS A 7 -2.38 1.85 -8.30
C LYS A 7 -2.44 1.45 -6.84
N CYS A 8 -3.23 2.19 -6.08
CA CYS A 8 -3.48 1.92 -4.67
C CYS A 8 -4.22 0.57 -4.48
N GLY A 9 -3.66 -0.30 -3.64
CA GLY A 9 -4.25 -1.57 -3.18
C GLY A 9 -5.14 -1.43 -1.93
N GLY A 10 -5.55 -0.20 -1.58
CA GLY A 10 -6.54 0.08 -0.55
C GLY A 10 -6.21 -0.44 0.87
N PRO A 11 -7.20 -0.36 1.78
CA PRO A 11 -7.00 -0.67 3.20
C PRO A 11 -6.71 -2.15 3.49
N TYR A 12 -7.27 -3.07 2.70
CA TYR A 12 -7.16 -4.51 2.97
C TYR A 12 -6.01 -5.18 2.19
N GLY A 13 -5.42 -4.48 1.24
CA GLY A 13 -4.39 -5.00 0.35
C GLY A 13 -4.93 -5.82 -0.82
N GLU A 14 -6.13 -5.45 -1.28
CA GLU A 14 -6.82 -5.95 -2.47
C GLU A 14 -6.92 -4.82 -3.48
N VAL A 15 -7.10 -5.11 -4.77
CA VAL A 15 -7.19 -4.06 -5.79
C VAL A 15 -8.32 -3.09 -5.41
N SER A 16 -7.96 -1.85 -5.06
CA SER A 16 -8.95 -0.85 -4.69
C SER A 16 -9.33 -0.04 -5.92
N GLU A 17 -10.62 0.23 -6.08
CA GLU A 17 -11.12 1.08 -7.16
C GLU A 17 -10.90 2.58 -6.92
N CYS A 18 -10.12 2.98 -5.89
CA CYS A 18 -9.94 4.40 -5.59
C CYS A 18 -9.23 5.17 -6.70
N GLY A 19 -8.52 4.49 -7.60
CA GLY A 19 -7.91 5.09 -8.80
C GLY A 19 -6.68 5.96 -8.53
N ASP A 20 -6.42 6.32 -7.28
CA ASP A 20 -5.29 7.15 -6.89
C ASP A 20 -3.94 6.45 -7.06
N PRO A 21 -2.87 7.22 -7.39
CA PRO A 21 -1.54 6.68 -7.48
C PRO A 21 -1.02 6.23 -6.11
N ALA A 22 -0.39 5.07 -6.07
CA ALA A 22 0.32 4.61 -4.89
C ALA A 22 1.67 5.32 -4.76
N VAL A 23 1.89 6.02 -3.65
CA VAL A 23 3.16 6.71 -3.34
C VAL A 23 3.87 6.13 -2.13
N PHE A 24 3.21 5.24 -1.38
CA PHE A 24 3.77 4.52 -0.25
C PHE A 24 3.81 3.02 -0.51
N GLU A 25 4.82 2.36 0.03
CA GLU A 25 4.93 0.91 0.13
C GLU A 25 4.97 0.50 1.61
N VAL A 26 4.06 -0.37 2.02
CA VAL A 26 3.95 -0.92 3.39
C VAL A 26 4.40 -2.38 3.38
N ARG A 27 5.39 -2.74 4.19
CA ARG A 27 5.88 -4.12 4.28
C ARG A 27 4.87 -5.03 4.97
N ARG A 28 4.81 -6.28 4.49
CA ARG A 28 3.94 -7.32 5.03
C ARG A 28 4.71 -8.63 5.27
N HIS A 29 4.41 -9.32 6.37
CA HIS A 29 4.98 -10.63 6.69
C HIS A 29 4.47 -11.68 5.68
N ASN A 30 5.39 -12.38 5.02
CA ASN A 30 5.10 -13.49 4.09
C ASN A 30 4.09 -13.12 2.98
N ARG A 31 4.08 -11.84 2.56
CA ARG A 31 3.25 -11.31 1.48
C ARG A 31 4.01 -10.23 0.71
N PRO A 32 3.66 -9.96 -0.57
CA PRO A 32 4.20 -8.81 -1.28
C PRO A 32 3.93 -7.51 -0.51
N SER A 33 4.77 -6.50 -0.63
CA SER A 33 4.47 -5.20 -0.03
C SER A 33 3.15 -4.63 -0.56
N LEU A 34 2.44 -3.85 0.27
CA LEU A 34 1.20 -3.20 -0.09
C LEU A 34 1.49 -1.76 -0.57
N GLN A 35 1.16 -1.46 -1.81
CA GLN A 35 1.28 -0.11 -2.37
C GLN A 35 -0.02 0.66 -2.18
N VAL A 36 0.05 1.84 -1.56
CA VAL A 36 -1.12 2.65 -1.17
C VAL A 36 -0.93 4.13 -1.46
N CYS A 37 -2.03 4.81 -1.75
CA CYS A 37 -2.08 6.27 -1.85
C CYS A 37 -2.08 6.91 -0.44
N PRO A 38 -1.85 8.24 -0.32
CA PRO A 38 -1.84 8.92 0.97
C PRO A 38 -3.14 8.76 1.77
N LEU A 39 -4.29 8.75 1.09
CA LEU A 39 -5.60 8.60 1.74
C LEU A 39 -5.75 7.23 2.44
N HIS A 40 -5.23 6.17 1.82
CA HIS A 40 -5.38 4.82 2.33
C HIS A 40 -4.23 4.37 3.24
N LEU A 41 -3.14 5.14 3.39
CA LEU A 41 -2.02 4.75 4.24
C LEU A 41 -2.45 4.41 5.67
N GLY A 42 -3.13 5.33 6.36
CA GLY A 42 -3.60 5.09 7.74
C GLY A 42 -4.50 3.84 7.86
N PRO A 43 -5.60 3.75 7.09
CA PRO A 43 -6.44 2.56 7.04
C PRO A 43 -5.66 1.26 6.76
N SER A 44 -4.71 1.27 5.83
CA SER A 44 -3.90 0.09 5.48
C SER A 44 -2.96 -0.35 6.60
N LEU A 45 -2.43 0.58 7.40
CA LEU A 45 -1.61 0.23 8.57
C LEU A 45 -2.43 -0.47 9.66
N LEU A 46 -3.74 -0.20 9.73
CA LEU A 46 -4.64 -0.78 10.73
C LEU A 46 -5.30 -2.08 10.26
N MET A 47 -5.68 -2.16 8.98
CA MET A 47 -6.51 -3.24 8.44
C MET A 47 -5.78 -4.17 7.47
N GLY A 48 -4.59 -3.77 7.00
CA GLY A 48 -3.83 -4.51 6.01
C GLY A 48 -3.33 -5.84 6.56
N SER A 49 -3.68 -6.94 5.89
CA SER A 49 -3.33 -8.27 6.40
C SER A 49 -1.81 -8.48 6.42
N GLY A 50 -1.27 -8.77 7.61
CA GLY A 50 0.15 -9.07 7.81
C GLY A 50 1.06 -7.86 7.75
N VAL A 51 0.55 -6.64 7.86
CA VAL A 51 1.38 -5.44 8.08
C VAL A 51 2.25 -5.65 9.33
N LEU A 52 3.53 -5.27 9.23
CA LEU A 52 4.49 -5.45 10.32
C LEU A 52 4.23 -4.49 11.48
N TRP A 53 4.62 -4.89 12.70
CA TRP A 53 4.67 -4.02 13.87
C TRP A 53 6.07 -4.09 14.52
N PRO A 54 6.81 -2.95 14.63
CA PRO A 54 6.44 -1.63 14.15
C PRO A 54 6.28 -1.58 12.61
N PRO A 55 5.49 -0.64 12.08
CA PRO A 55 5.25 -0.56 10.65
C PRO A 55 6.50 -0.09 9.90
N GLU A 56 6.84 -0.81 8.83
CA GLU A 56 7.89 -0.42 7.89
C GLU A 56 7.25 0.15 6.63
N ILE A 57 7.50 1.44 6.38
CA ILE A 57 6.87 2.23 5.32
C ILE A 57 7.96 2.93 4.51
N SER A 58 7.89 2.85 3.19
CA SER A 58 8.78 3.54 2.26
C SER A 58 7.99 4.45 1.33
N LEU A 59 8.54 5.61 0.99
CA LEU A 59 8.04 6.43 -0.11
C LEU A 59 8.58 5.86 -1.44
N VAL A 60 7.70 5.58 -2.40
CA VAL A 60 8.03 4.92 -3.67
C VAL A 60 7.67 5.74 -4.92
N GLY A 61 7.01 6.88 -4.75
CA GLY A 61 6.68 7.82 -5.82
C GLY A 61 6.77 9.28 -5.34
N ARG A 62 6.79 10.21 -6.29
CA ARG A 62 6.51 11.63 -6.00
C ARG A 62 5.00 11.88 -6.20
N PRO A 63 4.35 12.64 -5.30
CA PRO A 63 2.95 13.02 -5.48
C PRO A 63 2.74 13.84 -6.76
#